data_AF-A0A7X4BBL6-F1
#
_entry.id   AF-A0A7X4BBL6-F1
#
_cell.length_a   1.000
_cell.length_b   1.000
_cell.length_c   1.000
_cell.angle_alpha   90.00
_cell.angle_beta   90.00
_cell.angle_gamma   90.00
#
_symmetry.space_group_name_H-M   'P 1'
#
loop_
_entity.id
_entity.type
_entity.pdbx_description
1 polymer ?
#
loop_
_entity_poly.entity_id
_entity_poly.type
_entity_poly.pdbx_seq_one_letter_code
_entity_poly.pdbx_strand_id
1 'polypeptide(L)'
;MRIILPLLFPVFLLITQPCIAIREGTATADIFIKRYARAADFRKLALWHEAAAECLRHISVPMNEIAHDYYLRRGYKQSAARAKKEAGEIQEQYKYHRKQAKIAWQKSETPKRLLNTEREKIAKFMAIWLPRYPNRFYEYGIYPTFFRKHREMAEQKGDYVKALQLEADAAEMCATQYEKIPIAYGLEGYQKHRDAYQRHAALLRGLTQQNLKALPTEADKGKDIISSLETRSLYPCQKGDAILRIAKSDARVKAALGDQIGVHAYPSFQGFVWIVSFSNHSSGNIVTAIVDEKTAKVLDVF
;
A
#
# COMPACT_ATOMS: atom_id res chain seq x y z
N MET A 1 -11.73 45.74 -28.72
CA MET A 1 -12.33 45.19 -27.48
C MET A 1 -12.56 43.70 -27.71
N ARG A 2 -11.75 42.84 -27.08
CA ARG A 2 -12.10 42.09 -25.84
C ARG A 2 -13.20 41.05 -26.16
N ILE A 3 -13.05 39.73 -25.96
CA ILE A 3 -12.23 38.98 -25.00
C ILE A 3 -11.90 37.60 -25.62
N ILE A 4 -10.61 37.23 -25.65
CA ILE A 4 -10.16 35.85 -25.79
C ILE A 4 -10.51 35.16 -24.46
N LEU A 5 -11.49 34.27 -24.48
CA LEU A 5 -11.77 33.38 -23.36
C LEU A 5 -10.90 32.13 -23.57
N PRO A 6 -9.81 31.92 -22.82
CA PRO A 6 -9.10 30.67 -22.92
C PRO A 6 -10.03 29.60 -22.34
N LEU A 7 -10.22 28.52 -23.10
CA LEU A 7 -10.69 27.26 -22.54
C LEU A 7 -9.77 26.92 -21.36
N LEU A 8 -10.24 27.25 -20.17
CA LEU A 8 -9.77 26.70 -18.90
C LEU A 8 -10.11 25.21 -18.94
N PHE A 9 -9.24 24.49 -19.64
CA PHE A 9 -8.88 23.11 -19.39
C PHE A 9 -9.08 22.81 -17.89
N PRO A 10 -9.87 21.81 -17.51
CA PRO A 10 -9.91 21.35 -16.12
C PRO A 10 -8.62 20.57 -15.85
N VAL A 11 -7.47 21.24 -15.90
CA VAL A 11 -6.16 20.79 -15.38
C VAL A 11 -6.14 20.88 -13.85
N PHE A 12 -7.22 21.36 -13.22
CA PHE A 12 -7.22 21.75 -11.81
C PHE A 12 -7.72 20.69 -10.81
N LEU A 13 -8.01 19.44 -11.19
CA LEU A 13 -8.49 18.42 -10.24
C LEU A 13 -7.85 17.02 -10.35
N LEU A 14 -6.68 16.91 -10.98
CA LEU A 14 -5.71 15.87 -10.57
C LEU A 14 -4.77 16.46 -9.52
N ILE A 15 -5.39 16.95 -8.44
CA ILE A 15 -4.72 17.18 -7.17
C ILE A 15 -4.12 15.83 -6.80
N THR A 16 -2.79 15.78 -6.88
CA THR A 16 -1.92 14.75 -6.37
C THR A 16 -2.48 14.18 -5.06
N GLN A 17 -3.23 13.07 -5.21
CA GLN A 17 -3.54 12.20 -4.09
C GLN A 17 -2.19 11.71 -3.57
N PRO A 18 -1.86 11.96 -2.31
CA PRO A 18 -0.74 11.28 -1.73
C PRO A 18 -1.04 9.79 -1.85
N CYS A 19 -0.01 9.11 -2.35
CA CYS A 19 0.12 7.69 -2.62
C CYS A 19 -1.08 6.84 -2.20
N ILE A 20 -1.90 6.42 -3.17
CA ILE A 20 -2.87 5.30 -3.04
C ILE A 20 -2.25 4.16 -2.21
N ALA A 21 -0.95 3.90 -2.39
CA ALA A 21 -0.14 2.99 -1.60
C ALA A 21 -0.38 3.10 -0.09
N ILE A 22 -0.32 4.30 0.50
CA ILE A 22 -0.41 4.56 1.96
C ILE A 22 -1.70 3.99 2.57
N ARG A 23 -2.78 3.89 1.78
CA ARG A 23 -4.12 3.47 2.25
C ARG A 23 -4.59 2.13 1.69
N GLU A 24 -3.73 1.36 1.00
CA GLU A 24 -4.12 0.09 0.38
C GLU A 24 -4.63 -0.96 1.39
N GLY A 25 -4.03 -1.06 2.57
CA GLY A 25 -4.52 -1.93 3.65
C GLY A 25 -5.94 -1.55 4.07
N THR A 26 -6.20 -0.26 4.33
CA THR A 26 -7.54 0.24 4.67
C THR A 26 -8.55 -0.01 3.56
N ALA A 27 -8.19 0.28 2.30
CA ALA A 27 -9.06 0.04 1.14
C ALA A 27 -9.38 -1.45 0.95
N THR A 28 -8.46 -2.33 1.36
CA THR A 28 -8.69 -3.77 1.31
C THR A 28 -9.58 -4.24 2.46
N ALA A 29 -9.44 -3.67 3.65
CA ALA A 29 -10.38 -3.88 4.76
C ALA A 29 -11.81 -3.44 4.39
N ASP A 30 -11.95 -2.36 3.61
CA ASP A 30 -13.25 -1.86 3.14
C ASP A 30 -14.03 -2.88 2.28
N ILE A 31 -13.34 -3.77 1.57
CA ILE A 31 -13.99 -4.85 0.81
C ILE A 31 -14.73 -5.79 1.77
N PHE A 32 -14.13 -6.13 2.91
CA PHE A 32 -14.77 -6.96 3.94
C PHE A 32 -15.83 -6.19 4.72
N ILE A 33 -15.65 -4.89 4.95
CA ILE A 33 -16.68 -4.02 5.53
C ILE A 33 -17.93 -4.03 4.64
N LYS A 34 -17.79 -3.84 3.33
CA LYS A 34 -18.90 -3.91 2.37
C LYS A 34 -19.60 -5.27 2.42
N ARG A 35 -18.83 -6.36 2.43
CA ARG A 35 -19.35 -7.73 2.58
C ARG A 35 -20.24 -7.88 3.81
N TYR A 36 -19.70 -7.57 4.98
CA TYR A 36 -20.41 -7.82 6.23
C TYR A 36 -21.54 -6.83 6.50
N ALA A 37 -21.46 -5.62 5.93
CA ALA A 37 -22.60 -4.69 5.90
C ALA A 37 -23.77 -5.26 5.09
N ARG A 38 -23.52 -5.80 3.89
CA ARG A 38 -24.56 -6.44 3.04
C ARG A 38 -25.16 -7.67 3.71
N ALA A 39 -24.33 -8.47 4.38
CA ALA A 39 -24.76 -9.67 5.09
C ALA A 39 -25.40 -9.38 6.47
N ALA A 40 -25.48 -8.11 6.89
CA ALA A 40 -25.91 -7.69 8.23
C ALA A 40 -25.17 -8.39 9.39
N ASP A 41 -23.92 -8.82 9.18
CA ASP A 41 -23.07 -9.43 10.22
C ASP A 41 -22.33 -8.31 10.98
N PHE A 42 -23.06 -7.65 11.88
CA PHE A 42 -22.56 -6.43 12.54
C PHE A 42 -21.33 -6.66 13.43
N ARG A 43 -21.15 -7.86 13.99
CA ARG A 43 -19.99 -8.14 14.84
C ARG A 43 -18.72 -8.36 14.01
N LYS A 44 -18.79 -9.03 12.86
CA LYS A 44 -17.65 -9.09 11.93
C LYS A 44 -17.39 -7.73 11.27
N LEU A 45 -18.46 -7.00 10.92
CA LEU A 45 -18.36 -5.63 10.43
C LEU A 45 -17.58 -4.75 11.42
N ALA A 46 -17.87 -4.86 12.72
CA ALA A 46 -17.13 -4.13 13.75
C ALA A 46 -15.63 -4.46 13.75
N LEU A 47 -15.29 -5.75 13.72
CA LEU A 47 -13.90 -6.21 13.66
C LEU A 47 -13.14 -5.68 12.43
N TRP A 48 -13.80 -5.61 11.27
CA TRP A 48 -13.15 -5.10 10.06
C TRP A 48 -13.03 -3.58 10.02
N HIS A 49 -13.94 -2.83 10.65
CA HIS A 49 -13.70 -1.42 10.93
C HIS A 49 -12.54 -1.22 11.90
N GLU A 50 -12.37 -2.07 12.92
CA GLU A 50 -11.20 -2.03 13.79
C GLU A 50 -9.91 -2.34 13.00
N ALA A 51 -9.91 -3.36 12.15
CA ALA A 51 -8.78 -3.69 11.28
C ALA A 51 -8.39 -2.53 10.36
N ALA A 52 -9.38 -1.86 9.74
CA ALA A 52 -9.15 -0.66 8.93
C ALA A 52 -8.49 0.47 9.74
N ALA A 53 -8.95 0.69 10.98
CA ALA A 53 -8.33 1.65 11.88
C ALA A 53 -6.90 1.25 12.28
N GLU A 54 -6.63 -0.04 12.49
CA GLU A 54 -5.28 -0.55 12.76
C GLU A 54 -4.35 -0.38 11.56
N CYS A 55 -4.80 -0.58 10.32
CA CYS A 55 -4.02 -0.26 9.12
C CYS A 55 -3.63 1.22 9.09
N LEU A 56 -4.57 2.13 9.34
CA LEU A 56 -4.28 3.56 9.38
C LEU A 56 -3.23 3.88 10.44
N ARG A 57 -3.40 3.34 11.66
CA ARG A 57 -2.52 3.61 12.80
C ARG A 57 -1.11 3.04 12.62
N HIS A 58 -1.00 1.81 12.16
CA HIS A 58 0.28 1.09 12.11
C HIS A 58 1.01 1.20 10.80
N ILE A 59 0.34 1.70 9.75
CA ILE A 59 0.95 1.81 8.42
C ILE A 59 0.85 3.24 7.92
N SER A 60 -0.36 3.76 7.74
CA SER A 60 -0.54 5.05 7.08
C SER A 60 0.08 6.21 7.87
N VAL A 61 -0.13 6.25 9.18
CA VAL A 61 0.48 7.24 10.08
C VAL A 61 2.01 7.20 10.01
N PRO A 62 2.71 6.09 10.32
CA PRO A 62 4.16 6.08 10.30
C PRO A 62 4.74 6.35 8.90
N MET A 63 4.11 5.88 7.82
CA MET A 63 4.58 6.21 6.47
C MET A 63 4.50 7.71 6.18
N ASN A 64 3.38 8.34 6.51
CA ASN A 64 3.20 9.77 6.28
C ASN A 64 4.14 10.60 7.16
N GLU A 65 4.35 10.21 8.42
CA GLU A 65 5.32 10.85 9.32
C GLU A 65 6.75 10.78 8.76
N ILE A 66 7.19 9.60 8.32
CA ILE A 66 8.51 9.40 7.72
C ILE A 66 8.68 10.32 6.50
N ALA A 67 7.67 10.40 5.64
CA ALA A 67 7.69 11.26 4.46
C ALA A 67 7.72 12.75 4.83
N HIS A 68 6.85 13.17 5.74
CA HIS A 68 6.75 14.54 6.23
C HIS A 68 8.07 15.02 6.84
N ASP A 69 8.67 14.22 7.72
CA ASP A 69 9.94 14.54 8.38
C ASP A 69 11.09 14.64 7.39
N TYR A 70 11.09 13.78 6.36
CA TYR A 70 12.03 13.89 5.26
C TYR A 70 11.88 15.21 4.50
N TYR A 71 10.67 15.53 4.07
CA TYR A 71 10.39 16.76 3.33
C TYR A 71 10.75 18.01 4.12
N LEU A 72 10.42 18.03 5.42
CA LEU A 72 10.72 19.15 6.30
C LEU A 72 12.23 19.36 6.45
N ARG A 73 12.99 18.30 6.76
CA ARG A 73 14.45 18.37 6.94
C ARG A 73 15.20 18.78 5.68
N ARG A 74 14.70 18.40 4.50
CA ARG A 74 15.31 18.72 3.21
C ARG A 74 14.75 20.00 2.55
N GLY A 75 13.86 20.72 3.23
CA GLY A 75 13.34 22.01 2.76
C GLY A 75 12.27 21.93 1.65
N TYR A 76 11.66 20.76 1.42
CA TYR A 76 10.59 20.57 0.43
C TYR A 76 9.23 21.06 0.96
N LYS A 77 9.07 22.39 1.07
CA LYS A 77 7.92 23.05 1.71
C LYS A 77 6.54 22.59 1.19
N GLN A 78 6.39 22.45 -0.12
CA GLN A 78 5.12 22.02 -0.73
C GLN A 78 4.78 20.56 -0.38
N SER A 79 5.77 19.66 -0.49
CA SER A 79 5.61 18.25 -0.13
C SER A 79 5.32 18.07 1.36
N ALA A 80 6.02 18.83 2.22
CA ALA A 80 5.76 18.85 3.66
C ALA A 80 4.34 19.34 3.98
N ALA A 81 3.88 20.43 3.35
CA ALA A 81 2.51 20.92 3.52
C ALA A 81 1.46 19.88 3.08
N ARG A 82 1.70 19.16 1.97
CA ARG A 82 0.79 18.10 1.53
C ARG A 82 0.75 16.93 2.51
N ALA A 83 1.89 16.46 2.99
CA ALA A 83 1.99 15.38 3.98
C ALA A 83 1.34 15.77 5.33
N LYS A 84 1.45 17.04 5.73
CA LYS A 84 0.74 17.57 6.92
C LYS A 84 -0.78 17.52 6.73
N LYS A 85 -1.28 17.90 5.55
CA LYS A 85 -2.71 17.78 5.24
C LYS A 85 -3.17 16.31 5.27
N GLU A 86 -2.37 15.42 4.68
CA GLU A 86 -2.66 13.99 4.66
C GLU A 86 -2.73 13.39 6.07
N ALA A 87 -1.90 13.82 7.01
CA ALA A 87 -1.98 13.39 8.41
C ALA A 87 -3.39 13.65 9.01
N GLY A 88 -3.99 14.80 8.68
CA GLY A 88 -5.36 15.13 9.07
C GLY A 88 -6.38 14.18 8.46
N GLU A 89 -6.28 13.92 7.14
CA GLU A 89 -7.16 12.99 6.42
C GLU A 89 -7.08 11.55 7.00
N ILE A 90 -5.88 11.08 7.33
CA ILE A 90 -5.66 9.76 7.97
C ILE A 90 -6.35 9.73 9.34
N GLN A 91 -6.20 10.79 10.15
CA GLN A 91 -6.79 10.86 11.47
C GLN A 91 -8.33 10.92 11.44
N GLU A 92 -8.90 11.60 10.45
CA GLU A 92 -10.35 11.63 10.22
C GLU A 92 -10.88 10.24 9.87
N GLN A 93 -10.22 9.53 8.96
CA GLN A 93 -10.58 8.15 8.60
C GLN A 93 -10.46 7.21 9.81
N TYR A 94 -9.39 7.33 10.59
CA TYR A 94 -9.20 6.53 11.80
C TYR A 94 -10.38 6.71 12.77
N LYS A 95 -10.75 7.96 13.06
CA LYS A 95 -11.90 8.29 13.91
C LYS A 95 -13.21 7.75 13.34
N TYR A 96 -13.40 7.84 12.02
CA TYR A 96 -14.57 7.29 11.33
C TYR A 96 -14.68 5.78 11.57
N HIS A 97 -13.63 5.01 11.29
CA HIS A 97 -13.67 3.55 11.45
C HIS A 97 -13.87 3.15 12.92
N ARG A 98 -13.19 3.80 13.87
CA ARG A 98 -13.42 3.55 15.32
C ARG A 98 -14.86 3.81 15.74
N LYS A 99 -15.48 4.88 15.23
CA LYS A 99 -16.90 5.19 15.49
C LYS A 99 -17.82 4.13 14.89
N GLN A 100 -17.59 3.72 13.63
CA GLN A 100 -18.40 2.69 12.98
C GLN A 100 -18.28 1.33 13.67
N ALA A 101 -17.07 0.94 14.10
CA ALA A 101 -16.87 -0.26 14.88
C ALA A 101 -17.71 -0.25 16.18
N LYS A 102 -17.67 0.86 16.93
CA LYS A 102 -18.48 1.03 18.15
C LYS A 102 -19.97 0.87 17.88
N ILE A 103 -20.48 1.51 16.81
CA ILE A 103 -21.89 1.40 16.42
C ILE A 103 -22.24 -0.05 16.05
N ALA A 104 -21.39 -0.72 15.27
CA ALA A 104 -21.63 -2.08 14.82
C ALA A 104 -21.60 -3.09 15.98
N TRP A 105 -20.73 -2.90 16.98
CA TRP A 105 -20.72 -3.71 18.20
C TRP A 105 -22.03 -3.64 18.99
N GLN A 106 -22.79 -2.54 18.90
CA GLN A 106 -24.04 -2.35 19.64
C GLN A 106 -25.26 -3.04 18.99
N LYS A 107 -25.17 -3.50 17.73
CA LYS A 107 -26.34 -3.88 16.93
C LYS A 107 -26.78 -5.34 17.01
N SER A 108 -25.95 -6.27 17.50
CA SER A 108 -26.25 -7.71 17.45
C SER A 108 -25.50 -8.44 18.55
N GLU A 109 -25.86 -9.69 18.85
CA GLU A 109 -25.00 -10.62 19.57
C GLU A 109 -24.54 -11.73 18.60
N THR A 110 -23.24 -12.06 18.60
CA THR A 110 -22.69 -13.14 17.76
C THR A 110 -21.87 -14.06 18.67
N PRO A 111 -22.00 -15.39 18.55
CA PRO A 111 -21.25 -16.33 19.39
C PRO A 111 -19.75 -16.08 19.36
N LYS A 112 -19.12 -16.07 20.55
CA LYS A 112 -17.68 -15.76 20.75
C LYS A 112 -16.74 -16.59 19.86
N ARG A 113 -17.09 -17.85 19.59
CA ARG A 113 -16.30 -18.77 18.74
C ARG A 113 -16.14 -18.27 17.30
N LEU A 114 -17.20 -17.71 16.70
CA LEU A 114 -17.16 -17.18 15.33
C LEU A 114 -16.30 -15.91 15.23
N LEU A 115 -16.21 -15.15 16.32
CA LEU A 115 -15.37 -13.95 16.39
C LEU A 115 -13.88 -14.29 16.49
N ASN A 116 -13.50 -15.39 17.15
CA ASN A 116 -12.10 -15.80 17.23
C ASN A 116 -11.53 -16.16 15.85
N THR A 117 -12.28 -16.93 15.05
CA THR A 117 -11.88 -17.24 13.67
C THR A 117 -11.73 -15.98 12.82
N GLU A 118 -12.59 -14.98 13.01
CA GLU A 118 -12.47 -13.72 12.27
C GLU A 118 -11.26 -12.89 12.72
N ARG A 119 -10.95 -12.87 14.02
CA ARG A 119 -9.72 -12.24 14.55
C ARG A 119 -8.46 -12.90 14.00
N GLU A 120 -8.43 -14.21 13.87
CA GLU A 120 -7.31 -14.93 13.24
C GLU A 120 -7.11 -14.51 11.78
N LYS A 121 -8.20 -14.33 11.02
CA LYS A 121 -8.11 -13.81 9.64
C LYS A 121 -7.54 -12.39 9.60
N ILE A 122 -7.98 -11.52 10.51
CA ILE A 122 -7.47 -10.16 10.64
C ILE A 122 -5.98 -10.16 11.03
N ALA A 123 -5.54 -11.05 11.92
CA ALA A 123 -4.12 -11.17 12.25
C ALA A 123 -3.28 -11.57 11.02
N LYS A 124 -3.76 -12.55 10.22
CA LYS A 124 -3.10 -12.92 8.95
C LYS A 124 -3.09 -11.78 7.93
N PHE A 125 -4.19 -11.04 7.85
CA PHE A 125 -4.31 -9.85 7.02
C PHE A 125 -3.28 -8.79 7.40
N MET A 126 -3.15 -8.46 8.68
CA MET A 126 -2.16 -7.51 9.16
C MET A 126 -0.73 -7.98 8.89
N ALA A 127 -0.44 -9.27 9.12
CA ALA A 127 0.86 -9.87 8.83
C ALA A 127 1.23 -9.82 7.34
N ILE A 128 0.25 -9.79 6.43
CA ILE A 128 0.49 -9.57 5.00
C ILE A 128 0.75 -8.10 4.72
N TRP A 129 -0.07 -7.20 5.25
CA TRP A 129 0.00 -5.79 4.87
C TRP A 129 1.20 -5.08 5.48
N LEU A 130 1.48 -5.22 6.77
CA LEU A 130 2.58 -4.51 7.45
C LEU A 130 3.92 -4.58 6.70
N PRO A 131 4.42 -5.75 6.27
CA PRO A 131 5.67 -5.83 5.50
C PRO A 131 5.50 -5.48 4.02
N ARG A 132 4.28 -5.54 3.45
CA ARG A 132 4.03 -5.26 2.02
C ARG A 132 4.42 -3.84 1.63
N TYR A 133 4.28 -2.89 2.54
CA TYR A 133 4.61 -1.49 2.30
C TYR A 133 6.11 -1.25 2.11
N PRO A 134 6.98 -1.58 3.08
CA PRO A 134 8.43 -1.47 2.85
C PRO A 134 8.91 -2.39 1.71
N ASN A 135 8.31 -3.57 1.53
CA ASN A 135 8.65 -4.47 0.42
C ASN A 135 8.34 -3.88 -0.98
N ARG A 136 7.40 -2.95 -1.08
CA ARG A 136 6.96 -2.37 -2.35
C ARG A 136 7.35 -0.90 -2.51
N PHE A 137 8.16 -0.39 -1.59
CA PHE A 137 8.57 1.02 -1.58
C PHE A 137 9.16 1.48 -2.91
N TYR A 138 10.04 0.67 -3.52
CA TYR A 138 10.69 1.00 -4.80
C TYR A 138 9.77 0.83 -6.03
N GLU A 139 8.64 0.15 -5.86
CA GLU A 139 7.68 -0.12 -6.94
C GLU A 139 6.56 0.91 -6.98
N TYR A 140 6.11 1.39 -5.80
CA TYR A 140 4.95 2.26 -5.67
C TYR A 140 5.18 3.37 -4.64
N GLY A 141 4.41 4.46 -4.76
CA GLY A 141 4.39 5.52 -3.77
C GLY A 141 5.54 6.52 -3.89
N ILE A 142 6.21 6.83 -2.78
CA ILE A 142 7.13 7.97 -2.67
C ILE A 142 8.40 7.76 -3.50
N TYR A 143 8.95 6.55 -3.58
CA TYR A 143 10.17 6.33 -4.37
C TYR A 143 9.99 6.67 -5.85
N PRO A 144 9.05 6.04 -6.60
CA PRO A 144 8.90 6.36 -8.02
C PRO A 144 8.40 7.78 -8.29
N THR A 145 7.60 8.36 -7.39
CA THR A 145 6.99 9.70 -7.61
C THR A 145 7.89 10.86 -7.19
N PHE A 146 8.76 10.65 -6.19
CA PHE A 146 9.62 11.69 -5.63
C PHE A 146 11.10 11.38 -5.87
N PHE A 147 11.63 10.29 -5.30
CA PHE A 147 13.07 10.02 -5.31
C PHE A 147 13.61 9.78 -6.71
N ARG A 148 12.97 8.88 -7.47
CA ARG A 148 13.37 8.55 -8.84
C ARG A 148 13.39 9.80 -9.72
N LYS A 149 12.32 10.59 -9.68
CA LYS A 149 12.23 11.85 -10.45
C LYS A 149 13.35 12.83 -10.09
N HIS A 150 13.64 13.01 -8.80
CA HIS A 150 14.71 13.92 -8.37
C HIS A 150 16.10 13.40 -8.70
N ARG A 151 16.29 12.08 -8.68
CA ARG A 151 17.52 11.41 -9.09
C ARG A 151 17.76 11.61 -10.58
N GLU A 152 16.79 11.30 -11.42
CA GLU A 152 16.87 11.50 -12.88
C GLU A 152 17.23 12.96 -13.23
N MET A 153 16.63 13.93 -12.54
CA MET A 153 16.96 15.35 -12.72
C MET A 153 18.39 15.71 -12.26
N ALA A 154 18.95 15.02 -11.26
CA ALA A 154 20.33 15.22 -10.82
C ALA A 154 21.32 14.61 -11.82
N GLU A 155 21.03 13.40 -12.32
CA GLU A 155 21.84 12.72 -13.34
C GLU A 155 21.91 13.53 -14.63
N GLN A 156 20.78 14.07 -15.10
CA GLN A 156 20.74 14.95 -16.29
C GLN A 156 21.62 16.19 -16.15
N LYS A 157 21.89 16.63 -14.92
CA LYS A 157 22.75 17.78 -14.62
C LYS A 157 24.21 17.37 -14.34
N GLY A 158 24.54 16.09 -14.43
CA GLY A 158 25.85 15.55 -14.04
C GLY A 158 26.12 15.61 -12.53
N ASP A 159 25.10 15.82 -11.71
CA ASP A 159 25.21 15.91 -10.25
C ASP A 159 25.09 14.52 -9.61
N TYR A 160 26.11 13.68 -9.82
CA TYR A 160 26.14 12.30 -9.33
C TYR A 160 26.20 12.22 -7.80
N VAL A 161 26.77 13.23 -7.14
CA VAL A 161 26.77 13.33 -5.69
C VAL A 161 25.34 13.43 -5.17
N LYS A 162 24.53 14.31 -5.74
CA LYS A 162 23.12 14.44 -5.37
C LYS A 162 22.30 13.21 -5.71
N ALA A 163 22.55 12.57 -6.86
CA ALA A 163 21.88 11.32 -7.22
C ALA A 163 22.12 10.24 -6.16
N LEU A 164 23.36 10.06 -5.71
CA LEU A 164 23.71 9.14 -4.63
C LEU A 164 23.11 9.53 -3.28
N GLN A 165 23.06 10.81 -2.93
CA GLN A 165 22.41 11.27 -1.71
C GLN A 165 20.91 10.95 -1.70
N LEU A 166 20.24 11.09 -2.84
CA LEU A 166 18.82 10.74 -2.98
C LEU A 166 18.57 9.24 -2.83
N GLU A 167 19.42 8.38 -3.39
CA GLU A 167 19.31 6.92 -3.20
C GLU A 167 19.65 6.50 -1.77
N ALA A 168 20.64 7.14 -1.14
CA ALA A 168 20.95 6.91 0.26
C ALA A 168 19.78 7.28 1.18
N ASP A 169 19.15 8.42 0.91
CA ASP A 169 17.96 8.88 1.62
C ASP A 169 16.76 7.94 1.40
N ALA A 170 16.57 7.44 0.18
CA ALA A 170 15.54 6.44 -0.14
C ALA A 170 15.75 5.13 0.63
N ALA A 171 17.00 4.63 0.68
CA ALA A 171 17.35 3.43 1.42
C ALA A 171 17.15 3.60 2.93
N GLU A 172 17.56 4.73 3.50
CA GLU A 172 17.32 5.07 4.91
C GLU A 172 15.82 5.19 5.23
N MET A 173 15.04 5.76 4.31
CA MET A 173 13.59 5.84 4.43
C MET A 173 12.95 4.45 4.42
N CYS A 174 13.39 3.54 3.55
CA CYS A 174 12.93 2.17 3.51
C CYS A 174 13.28 1.42 4.80
N ALA A 175 14.51 1.57 5.31
CA ALA A 175 14.90 1.01 6.61
C ALA A 175 14.01 1.53 7.76
N THR A 176 13.73 2.83 7.76
CA THR A 176 12.85 3.45 8.77
C THR A 176 11.43 2.89 8.71
N GLN A 177 10.93 2.56 7.51
CA GLN A 177 9.64 1.90 7.35
C GLN A 177 9.65 0.49 7.95
N TYR A 178 10.69 -0.32 7.73
CA TYR A 178 10.80 -1.63 8.40
C TYR A 178 10.80 -1.49 9.93
N GLU A 179 11.52 -0.51 10.46
CA GLU A 179 11.57 -0.24 11.90
C GLU A 179 10.19 0.14 12.46
N LYS A 180 9.54 1.14 11.86
CA LYS A 180 8.30 1.72 12.40
C LYS A 180 7.03 0.94 12.08
N ILE A 181 7.06 0.03 11.10
CA ILE A 181 5.85 -0.68 10.62
C ILE A 181 5.88 -2.15 11.04
N PRO A 182 6.57 -3.09 10.36
CA PRO A 182 6.53 -4.50 10.77
C PRO A 182 7.27 -4.76 12.09
N ILE A 183 8.44 -4.17 12.34
CA ILE A 183 9.23 -4.45 13.56
C ILE A 183 8.54 -3.88 14.80
N ALA A 184 8.13 -2.62 14.78
CA ALA A 184 7.40 -1.99 15.89
C ALA A 184 6.04 -2.67 16.18
N TYR A 185 5.44 -3.34 15.20
CA TYR A 185 4.25 -4.16 15.40
C TYR A 185 4.55 -5.52 16.06
N GLY A 186 5.83 -5.92 16.12
CA GLY A 186 6.28 -7.19 16.70
C GLY A 186 6.47 -8.31 15.69
N LEU A 187 6.56 -8.02 14.39
CA LEU A 187 6.88 -9.04 13.39
C LEU A 187 8.38 -9.36 13.39
N GLU A 188 8.71 -10.63 13.56
CA GLU A 188 10.07 -11.13 13.61
C GLU A 188 10.71 -11.30 12.21
N GLY A 189 12.04 -11.23 12.16
CA GLY A 189 12.81 -11.50 10.95
C GLY A 189 12.90 -10.33 9.97
N TYR A 190 12.33 -9.17 10.30
CA TYR A 190 12.40 -7.95 9.48
C TYR A 190 13.61 -7.06 9.80
N GLN A 191 14.29 -7.28 10.92
CA GLN A 191 15.50 -6.56 11.31
C GLN A 191 16.60 -6.70 10.25
N LYS A 192 16.77 -7.90 9.66
CA LYS A 192 17.73 -8.15 8.58
C LYS A 192 17.51 -7.24 7.35
N HIS A 193 16.24 -6.92 7.04
CA HIS A 193 15.89 -6.03 5.92
C HIS A 193 16.25 -4.58 6.26
N ARG A 194 15.85 -4.10 7.45
CA ARG A 194 16.26 -2.78 7.97
C ARG A 194 17.77 -2.62 7.92
N ASP A 195 18.51 -3.58 8.46
CA ASP A 195 19.98 -3.50 8.58
C ASP A 195 20.65 -3.54 7.21
N ALA A 196 20.12 -4.31 6.25
CA ALA A 196 20.60 -4.29 4.87
C ALA A 196 20.40 -2.92 4.20
N TYR A 197 19.22 -2.31 4.35
CA TYR A 197 18.96 -0.96 3.84
C TYR A 197 19.80 0.12 4.52
N GLN A 198 20.05 0.02 5.83
CA GLN A 198 20.96 0.93 6.54
C GLN A 198 22.40 0.82 6.04
N ARG A 199 22.92 -0.41 5.88
CA ARG A 199 24.25 -0.63 5.29
C ARG A 199 24.34 -0.08 3.88
N HIS A 200 23.29 -0.27 3.08
CA HIS A 200 23.22 0.28 1.74
C HIS A 200 23.24 1.82 1.72
N ALA A 201 22.45 2.46 2.57
CA ALA A 201 22.45 3.92 2.71
C ALA A 201 23.84 4.46 3.13
N ALA A 202 24.51 3.79 4.08
CA ALA A 202 25.85 4.15 4.51
C ALA A 202 26.90 4.01 3.39
N LEU A 203 26.82 2.92 2.61
CA LEU A 203 27.66 2.72 1.43
C LEU A 203 27.50 3.86 0.43
N LEU A 204 26.25 4.19 0.07
CA LEU A 204 25.97 5.27 -0.88
C LEU A 204 26.48 6.63 -0.38
N ARG A 205 26.32 6.93 0.92
CA ARG A 205 26.90 8.14 1.55
C ARG A 205 28.42 8.16 1.45
N GLY A 206 29.10 7.03 1.68
CA GLY A 206 30.55 6.92 1.51
C GLY A 206 31.00 7.23 0.08
N LEU A 207 30.25 6.77 -0.92
CA LEU A 207 30.54 7.02 -2.34
C LEU A 207 30.40 8.52 -2.70
N THR A 208 29.57 9.29 -2.01
CA THR A 208 29.42 10.74 -2.28
C THR A 208 30.68 11.55 -2.00
N GLN A 209 31.62 11.01 -1.21
CA GLN A 209 32.89 11.68 -0.89
C GLN A 209 33.95 11.49 -2.00
N GLN A 210 33.65 10.69 -3.01
CA GLN A 210 34.56 10.41 -4.12
C GLN A 210 34.30 11.37 -5.28
N ASN A 211 35.35 11.73 -6.03
CA ASN A 211 35.20 12.52 -7.25
C ASN A 211 34.70 11.63 -8.40
N LEU A 212 33.38 11.42 -8.45
CA LEU A 212 32.74 10.49 -9.37
C LEU A 212 32.54 11.11 -10.75
N LYS A 213 32.99 10.40 -11.79
CA LYS A 213 32.74 10.75 -13.19
C LYS A 213 31.45 10.15 -13.75
N ALA A 214 30.88 9.16 -13.06
CA ALA A 214 29.65 8.47 -13.42
C ALA A 214 29.02 7.87 -12.16
N LEU A 215 27.74 7.51 -12.25
CA LEU A 215 27.03 6.85 -11.15
C LEU A 215 27.53 5.39 -11.00
N PRO A 216 27.94 4.96 -9.80
CA PRO A 216 28.34 3.59 -9.56
C PRO A 216 27.14 2.64 -9.56
N THR A 217 27.37 1.37 -9.91
CA THR A 217 26.31 0.34 -10.00
C THR A 217 25.56 0.12 -8.68
N GLU A 218 26.21 0.45 -7.56
CA GLU A 218 25.63 0.42 -6.23
C GLU A 218 24.36 1.26 -6.14
N ALA A 219 24.25 2.37 -6.88
CA ALA A 219 23.09 3.26 -6.80
C ALA A 219 21.75 2.57 -7.16
N ASP A 220 21.77 1.48 -7.93
CA ASP A 220 20.57 0.77 -8.39
C ASP A 220 20.21 -0.46 -7.55
N LYS A 221 21.06 -0.86 -6.60
CA LYS A 221 20.91 -2.13 -5.86
C LYS A 221 19.81 -2.11 -4.80
N GLY A 222 19.22 -0.95 -4.50
CA GLY A 222 18.20 -0.81 -3.44
C GLY A 222 16.96 -1.71 -3.62
N LYS A 223 16.52 -1.92 -4.87
CA LYS A 223 15.39 -2.81 -5.19
C LYS A 223 15.73 -4.29 -4.99
N ASP A 224 16.99 -4.66 -5.18
CA ASP A 224 17.44 -6.06 -5.15
C ASP A 224 17.65 -6.59 -3.72
N ILE A 225 17.75 -5.70 -2.73
CA ILE A 225 17.89 -6.08 -1.31
C ILE A 225 16.72 -6.95 -0.85
N ILE A 226 15.49 -6.63 -1.24
CA ILE A 226 14.32 -7.45 -0.89
C ILE A 226 14.35 -8.81 -1.60
N SER A 227 14.76 -8.85 -2.87
CA SER A 227 14.83 -10.08 -3.66
C SER A 227 15.90 -11.04 -3.16
N SER A 228 17.02 -10.51 -2.65
CA SER A 228 18.15 -11.27 -2.12
C SER A 228 17.95 -11.75 -0.69
N LEU A 229 17.06 -11.11 0.07
CA LEU A 229 16.68 -11.55 1.40
C LEU A 229 15.43 -12.41 1.29
N GLU A 230 15.51 -13.70 1.64
CA GLU A 230 14.33 -14.58 1.71
C GLU A 230 13.22 -13.87 2.50
N THR A 231 12.23 -13.36 1.77
CA THR A 231 10.98 -12.92 2.35
C THR A 231 10.25 -14.22 2.65
N ARG A 232 9.89 -14.46 3.91
CA ARG A 232 8.98 -15.56 4.25
C ARG A 232 7.77 -15.40 3.34
N SER A 233 7.70 -16.25 2.32
CA SER A 233 6.62 -16.24 1.37
C SER A 233 5.39 -16.71 2.12
N LEU A 234 4.59 -15.75 2.59
CA LEU A 234 3.23 -16.01 3.04
C LEU A 234 2.33 -16.33 1.82
N TYR A 235 2.87 -16.40 0.60
CA TYR A 235 2.10 -16.77 -0.58
C TYR A 235 1.68 -18.24 -0.49
N PRO A 236 0.42 -18.55 -0.81
CA PRO A 236 -0.12 -19.88 -0.56
C PRO A 236 0.32 -20.89 -1.62
N CYS A 237 0.02 -22.15 -1.33
CA CYS A 237 0.24 -23.33 -2.17
C CYS A 237 -0.41 -23.24 -3.57
N GLN A 238 -1.44 -22.39 -3.74
CA GLN A 238 -2.13 -22.17 -5.02
C GLN A 238 -1.57 -20.96 -5.76
N LYS A 239 -1.14 -21.16 -7.02
CA LYS A 239 -0.66 -20.08 -7.91
C LYS A 239 -1.82 -19.15 -8.29
N GLY A 240 -1.54 -17.84 -8.40
CA GLY A 240 -2.54 -16.80 -8.71
C GLY A 240 -3.38 -17.10 -9.97
N ASP A 241 -2.83 -17.81 -10.95
CA ASP A 241 -3.54 -18.21 -12.17
C ASP A 241 -4.73 -19.16 -11.91
N ALA A 242 -4.60 -20.06 -10.91
CA ALA A 242 -5.70 -20.95 -10.53
C ALA A 242 -6.86 -20.14 -9.93
N ILE A 243 -6.54 -19.19 -9.05
CA ILE A 243 -7.51 -18.29 -8.43
C ILE A 243 -8.20 -17.40 -9.47
N LEU A 244 -7.44 -16.90 -10.44
CA LEU A 244 -7.99 -16.12 -11.56
C LEU A 244 -9.00 -16.93 -12.36
N ARG A 245 -8.70 -18.20 -12.68
CA ARG A 245 -9.64 -19.08 -13.39
C ARG A 245 -10.91 -19.32 -12.58
N ILE A 246 -10.77 -19.55 -11.27
CA ILE A 246 -11.91 -19.73 -10.36
C ILE A 246 -12.79 -18.47 -10.35
N ALA A 247 -12.21 -17.29 -10.13
CA ALA A 247 -12.96 -16.03 -10.09
C ALA A 247 -13.67 -15.75 -11.43
N LYS A 248 -12.99 -15.96 -12.57
CA LYS A 248 -13.59 -15.79 -13.91
C LYS A 248 -14.70 -16.80 -14.21
N SER A 249 -14.70 -17.96 -13.55
CA SER A 249 -15.71 -19.00 -13.77
C SER A 249 -17.04 -18.70 -13.08
N ASP A 250 -17.05 -17.85 -12.04
CA ASP A 250 -18.25 -17.50 -11.28
C ASP A 250 -19.27 -16.74 -12.13
N ALA A 251 -20.52 -17.17 -12.07
CA ALA A 251 -21.59 -16.62 -12.89
C ALA A 251 -21.85 -15.13 -12.63
N ARG A 252 -21.69 -14.66 -11.37
CA ARG A 252 -21.88 -13.25 -11.01
C ARG A 252 -20.77 -12.38 -11.57
N VAL A 253 -19.54 -12.89 -11.55
CA VAL A 253 -18.39 -12.20 -12.18
C VAL A 253 -18.59 -12.13 -13.68
N LYS A 254 -18.97 -13.23 -14.35
CA LYS A 254 -19.27 -13.23 -15.79
C LYS A 254 -20.36 -12.22 -16.15
N ALA A 255 -21.45 -12.21 -15.38
CA ALA A 255 -22.54 -11.27 -15.58
C ALA A 255 -22.11 -9.81 -15.40
N ALA A 256 -21.28 -9.51 -14.40
CA ALA A 256 -20.76 -8.17 -14.17
C ALA A 256 -19.76 -7.71 -15.24
N LEU A 257 -18.97 -8.64 -15.77
CA LEU A 257 -18.02 -8.35 -16.86
C LEU A 257 -18.73 -8.18 -18.21
N GLY A 258 -19.80 -8.92 -18.48
CA GLY A 258 -20.57 -8.82 -19.73
C GLY A 258 -19.66 -8.79 -20.97
N ASP A 259 -19.88 -7.81 -21.84
CA ASP A 259 -19.12 -7.58 -23.07
C ASP A 259 -17.97 -6.57 -22.89
N GLN A 260 -17.52 -6.32 -21.66
CA GLN A 260 -16.44 -5.36 -21.41
C GLN A 260 -15.14 -5.83 -22.09
N ILE A 261 -14.57 -4.96 -22.92
CA ILE A 261 -13.32 -5.20 -23.64
C ILE A 261 -12.14 -4.64 -22.82
N GLY A 262 -10.98 -5.29 -22.91
CA GLY A 262 -9.75 -4.80 -22.27
C GLY A 262 -9.76 -4.93 -20.74
N VAL A 263 -10.46 -5.93 -20.21
CA VAL A 263 -10.50 -6.20 -18.77
C VAL A 263 -9.22 -6.88 -18.32
N HIS A 264 -8.52 -6.25 -17.37
CA HIS A 264 -7.38 -6.81 -16.66
C HIS A 264 -7.81 -7.33 -15.29
N ALA A 265 -7.22 -8.45 -14.86
CA ALA A 265 -7.53 -9.09 -13.58
C ALA A 265 -6.28 -9.08 -12.68
N TYR A 266 -6.47 -8.64 -11.43
CA TYR A 266 -5.39 -8.45 -10.47
C TYR A 266 -5.66 -9.28 -9.21
N PRO A 267 -5.08 -10.48 -9.09
CA PRO A 267 -5.22 -11.30 -7.89
C PRO A 267 -4.27 -10.81 -6.79
N SER A 268 -4.79 -10.65 -5.58
CA SER A 268 -4.03 -10.17 -4.43
C SER A 268 -4.37 -11.01 -3.20
N PHE A 269 -3.38 -11.76 -2.71
CA PHE A 269 -3.54 -12.57 -1.51
C PHE A 269 -3.55 -11.71 -0.24
N GLN A 270 -4.42 -12.07 0.71
CA GLN A 270 -4.67 -11.34 1.95
C GLN A 270 -4.36 -12.16 3.22
N GLY A 271 -3.66 -13.30 3.08
CA GLY A 271 -3.28 -14.15 4.22
C GLY A 271 -4.27 -15.28 4.52
N PHE A 272 -5.51 -15.15 4.06
CA PHE A 272 -6.57 -16.15 4.25
C PHE A 272 -7.57 -16.24 3.09
N VAL A 273 -7.59 -15.23 2.22
CA VAL A 273 -8.39 -15.18 0.99
C VAL A 273 -7.57 -14.53 -0.11
N TRP A 274 -8.01 -14.72 -1.33
CA TRP A 274 -7.61 -13.94 -2.48
C TRP A 274 -8.69 -12.92 -2.82
N ILE A 275 -8.27 -11.71 -3.14
CA ILE A 275 -9.12 -10.68 -3.75
C ILE A 275 -8.73 -10.58 -5.21
N VAL A 276 -9.70 -10.70 -6.11
CA VAL A 276 -9.49 -10.55 -7.55
C VAL A 276 -10.26 -9.34 -8.03
N SER A 277 -9.53 -8.28 -8.36
CA SER A 277 -10.08 -7.06 -8.97
C SER A 277 -10.04 -7.18 -10.48
N PHE A 278 -11.16 -6.95 -11.13
CA PHE A 278 -11.27 -6.85 -12.57
C PHE A 278 -11.49 -5.41 -12.95
N SER A 279 -10.58 -4.83 -13.73
CA SER A 279 -10.59 -3.42 -14.08
C SER A 279 -10.37 -3.22 -15.57
N ASN A 280 -10.96 -2.17 -16.13
CA ASN A 280 -10.62 -1.67 -17.47
C ASN A 280 -10.08 -0.23 -17.35
N HIS A 281 -9.40 0.25 -18.40
CA HIS A 281 -8.85 1.60 -18.42
C HIS A 281 -9.94 2.70 -18.44
N SER A 282 -11.15 2.39 -18.91
CA SER A 282 -12.22 3.35 -19.16
C SER A 282 -13.15 3.60 -17.96
N SER A 283 -13.36 2.60 -17.11
CA SER A 283 -14.35 2.58 -16.03
C SER A 283 -13.75 2.30 -14.66
N GLY A 284 -12.45 1.97 -14.58
CA GLY A 284 -11.80 1.59 -13.33
C GLY A 284 -12.14 0.16 -12.92
N ASN A 285 -12.26 -0.09 -11.62
CA ASN A 285 -12.61 -1.43 -11.10
C ASN A 285 -14.09 -1.75 -11.41
N ILE A 286 -14.31 -2.75 -12.25
CA ILE A 286 -15.63 -3.21 -12.71
C ILE A 286 -16.25 -4.15 -11.67
N VAL A 287 -15.51 -5.16 -11.24
CA VAL A 287 -15.98 -6.17 -10.29
C VAL A 287 -14.84 -6.70 -9.43
N THR A 288 -15.13 -6.96 -8.16
CA THR A 288 -14.19 -7.56 -7.21
C THR A 288 -14.75 -8.86 -6.67
N ALA A 289 -14.00 -9.95 -6.78
CA ALA A 289 -14.34 -11.25 -6.21
C ALA A 289 -13.46 -11.57 -4.99
N ILE A 290 -14.05 -12.16 -3.95
CA ILE A 290 -13.32 -12.74 -2.82
C ILE A 290 -13.32 -14.27 -2.98
N VAL A 291 -12.15 -14.87 -3.07
CA VAL A 291 -11.97 -16.32 -3.19
C VAL A 291 -11.32 -16.87 -1.93
N ASP A 292 -11.94 -17.88 -1.32
CA ASP A 292 -11.38 -18.55 -0.15
C ASP A 292 -10.13 -19.35 -0.52
N GLU A 293 -9.04 -19.17 0.23
CA GLU A 293 -7.76 -19.82 -0.06
C GLU A 293 -7.82 -21.35 0.13
N LYS A 294 -8.55 -21.82 1.14
CA LYS A 294 -8.61 -23.26 1.46
C LYS A 294 -9.58 -24.03 0.58
N THR A 295 -10.77 -23.47 0.40
CA THR A 295 -11.88 -24.16 -0.28
C THR A 295 -11.95 -23.83 -1.77
N ALA A 296 -11.20 -22.83 -2.23
CA ALA A 296 -11.18 -22.39 -3.62
C ALA A 296 -12.58 -21.96 -4.13
N LYS A 297 -13.46 -21.50 -3.22
CA LYS A 297 -14.82 -21.04 -3.52
C LYS A 297 -14.89 -19.51 -3.55
N VAL A 298 -15.69 -18.97 -4.47
CA VAL A 298 -16.00 -17.53 -4.51
C VAL A 298 -17.00 -17.20 -3.42
N LEU A 299 -16.52 -16.51 -2.39
CA LEU A 299 -17.27 -16.15 -1.19
C LEU A 299 -18.23 -14.98 -1.43
N ASP A 300 -17.82 -14.00 -2.23
CA ASP A 300 -18.61 -12.80 -2.51
C ASP A 300 -18.12 -12.06 -3.76
N VAL A 301 -18.98 -11.22 -4.34
CA VAL A 301 -18.74 -10.43 -5.55
C VAL A 301 -19.32 -9.01 -5.40
N PHE A 302 -18.52 -7.98 -5.71
CA PHE A 302 -18.87 -6.56 -5.57
C PHE A 302 -18.67 -5.77 -6.85
#